data_AF-A0A3D1IXE9-F1
#
_entry.id   AF-A0A3D1IXE9-F1
#
_cell.length_a   1.000
_cell.length_b   1.000
_cell.length_c   1.000
_cell.angle_alpha   90.00
_cell.angle_beta   90.00
_cell.angle_gamma   90.00
#
_symmetry.space_group_name_H-M   'P 1'
#
loop_
_entity.id
_entity.type
_entity.pdbx_description
1 polymer ?
#
loop_
_entity_poly.entity_id
_entity_poly.type
_entity_poly.pdbx_seq_one_letter_code
_entity_poly.pdbx_strand_id
1 'polypeptide(L)'
;MSKLIAVDARGHWIGEDHPKAKLTDREVELIRSLREEGWTYQAISDKLETPRSTVQMICQYTRRAVTVARWKVILAELPISLSEDHDD
;
A
#
# COMPACT_ATOMS: atom_id res chain seq x y z
N MET A 1 5.84 -15.99 -12.58
CA MET A 1 4.88 -14.92 -12.97
C MET A 1 5.59 -13.57 -12.83
N SER A 2 5.45 -12.64 -13.77
CA SER A 2 6.03 -11.29 -13.64
C SER A 2 5.00 -10.31 -13.06
N LYS A 3 5.43 -9.42 -12.16
CA LYS A 3 4.62 -8.34 -11.57
C LYS A 3 5.21 -7.00 -11.94
N LEU A 4 4.39 -6.08 -12.45
CA LEU A 4 4.78 -4.69 -12.68
C LEU A 4 4.52 -3.89 -11.41
N ILE A 5 5.52 -3.15 -10.92
CA ILE A 5 5.41 -2.31 -9.73
C ILE A 5 5.80 -0.86 -10.04
N ALA A 6 5.10 0.10 -9.43
CA ALA A 6 5.48 1.50 -9.47
C ALA A 6 6.55 1.79 -8.39
N VAL A 7 7.56 2.60 -8.73
CA VAL A 7 8.55 3.06 -7.74
C VAL A 7 8.80 4.57 -7.81
N ASP A 8 9.18 5.14 -6.66
CA ASP A 8 9.50 6.56 -6.51
C ASP A 8 10.90 6.89 -7.06
N ALA A 9 11.27 8.17 -7.01
CA ALA A 9 12.59 8.62 -7.48
C ALA A 9 13.75 7.94 -6.72
N ARG A 10 13.56 7.58 -5.45
CA ARG A 10 14.55 6.90 -4.60
C ARG A 10 14.56 5.38 -4.81
N GLY A 11 13.56 4.85 -5.52
CA GLY A 11 13.38 3.42 -5.80
C GLY A 11 12.52 2.65 -4.81
N HIS A 12 11.83 3.34 -3.89
CA HIS A 12 10.85 2.68 -3.04
C HIS A 12 9.58 2.36 -3.80
N TRP A 13 8.94 1.25 -3.47
CA TRP A 13 7.66 0.85 -4.06
C TRP A 13 6.56 1.84 -3.67
N ILE A 14 5.64 2.11 -4.57
CA ILE A 14 4.54 3.05 -4.34
C ILE A 14 3.24 2.28 -4.14
N GLY A 15 2.31 2.86 -3.39
CA GLY A 15 0.94 2.37 -3.35
C GLY A 15 0.80 1.06 -2.58
N GLU A 16 -0.20 0.28 -2.95
CA GLU A 16 -0.50 -1.01 -2.32
C GLU A 16 0.58 -2.06 -2.53
N ASP A 17 1.43 -1.88 -3.55
CA ASP A 17 2.53 -2.81 -3.79
C ASP A 17 3.56 -2.80 -2.68
N HIS A 18 3.75 -1.67 -1.98
CA HIS A 18 4.76 -1.54 -0.94
C HIS A 18 4.66 -2.67 0.11
N PRO A 19 5.75 -3.37 0.49
CA PRO A 19 5.71 -4.57 1.34
C PRO A 19 5.22 -4.34 2.78
N LYS A 20 4.94 -3.08 3.13
CA LYS A 20 4.43 -2.64 4.45
C LYS A 20 3.08 -1.94 4.32
N ALA A 21 2.50 -1.91 3.11
CA ALA A 21 1.19 -1.34 2.88
C ALA A 21 0.16 -2.19 3.62
N LYS A 22 -0.59 -1.54 4.51
CA LYS A 22 -1.73 -2.14 5.21
C LYS A 22 -3.07 -1.73 4.59
N LEU A 23 -3.03 -0.80 3.64
CA LEU A 23 -4.18 -0.26 2.93
C LEU A 23 -3.94 -0.41 1.44
N THR A 24 -4.94 -0.96 0.76
CA THR A 24 -5.06 -1.01 -0.69
C THR A 24 -5.26 0.40 -1.26
N ASP A 25 -5.01 0.56 -2.55
CA ASP A 25 -5.25 1.86 -3.20
C ASP A 25 -6.75 2.21 -3.20
N ARG A 26 -7.62 1.19 -3.25
CA ARG A 26 -9.08 1.36 -3.13
C ARG A 26 -9.52 1.88 -1.76
N GLU A 27 -8.92 1.39 -0.68
CA GLU A 27 -9.25 1.86 0.68
C GLU A 27 -8.77 3.29 0.91
N VAL A 28 -7.60 3.65 0.36
CA VAL A 28 -7.09 5.04 0.40
C VAL A 28 -8.03 5.97 -0.34
N GLU A 29 -8.54 5.55 -1.49
CA GLU A 29 -9.53 6.32 -2.25
C GLU A 29 -10.84 6.48 -1.45
N LEU A 30 -11.35 5.39 -0.88
CA LEU A 30 -12.56 5.42 -0.05
C LEU A 30 -12.42 6.37 1.15
N ILE A 31 -11.25 6.42 1.80
CA ILE A 31 -10.97 7.39 2.89
C ILE A 31 -11.14 8.83 2.38
N ARG A 32 -10.63 9.14 1.20
CA ARG A 32 -10.71 10.49 0.60
C ARG A 32 -12.15 10.82 0.24
N SER A 33 -12.87 9.92 -0.42
CA SER A 33 -14.27 10.13 -0.80
C SER A 33 -15.15 10.35 0.43
N LEU A 34 -15.04 9.53 1.47
CA LEU A 34 -15.80 9.71 2.71
C LEU A 34 -15.48 11.05 3.38
N ARG A 35 -14.23 11.51 3.30
CA ARG A 35 -13.84 12.81 3.84
C ARG A 35 -14.49 13.95 3.05
N GLU A 36 -14.56 13.84 1.74
CA GLU A 36 -15.23 14.81 0.86
C GLU A 36 -16.75 14.83 1.09
N GLU A 37 -17.36 13.69 1.41
CA GLU A 37 -18.75 13.57 1.84
C GLU A 37 -19.03 14.19 3.23
N GLY A 38 -18.00 14.63 3.95
CA GLY A 38 -18.12 15.30 5.25
C GLY A 38 -17.97 14.39 6.47
N TRP A 39 -17.53 13.14 6.30
CA TRP A 39 -17.29 12.24 7.43
C TRP A 39 -16.13 12.74 8.32
N THR A 40 -16.27 12.51 9.62
CA THR A 40 -15.21 12.80 10.59
C THR A 40 -14.10 11.74 10.49
N TYR A 41 -12.88 12.11 10.88
CA TYR A 41 -11.77 11.14 10.90
C TYR A 41 -12.04 9.95 11.81
N GLN A 42 -12.80 10.14 12.90
CA GLN A 42 -13.15 9.06 13.81
C GLN A 42 -14.14 8.09 13.16
N ALA A 43 -15.20 8.59 12.51
CA ALA A 43 -16.17 7.75 11.83
C ALA A 43 -15.52 6.90 10.70
N ILE A 44 -14.56 7.48 9.96
CA ILE A 44 -13.80 6.74 8.94
C ILE A 44 -12.87 5.70 9.58
N SER A 45 -12.18 6.09 10.67
CA SER A 45 -11.32 5.20 11.46
C SER A 45 -12.07 3.97 11.95
N ASP A 46 -13.29 4.16 12.48
CA ASP A 46 -14.12 3.09 13.00
C ASP A 46 -14.65 2.19 11.86
N LYS A 47 -15.01 2.78 10.72
CA LYS A 47 -15.52 2.04 9.55
C LYS A 47 -14.46 1.15 8.88
N LEU A 48 -13.21 1.61 8.84
CA LEU A 48 -12.11 0.94 8.15
C LEU A 48 -11.11 0.28 9.12
N GLU A 49 -11.43 0.23 10.41
CA GLU A 49 -10.59 -0.33 11.47
C GLU A 49 -9.13 0.15 11.41
N THR A 50 -8.95 1.40 10.99
CA THR A 50 -7.65 1.98 10.67
C THR A 50 -7.37 3.10 11.65
N PRO A 51 -6.13 3.24 12.19
CA PRO A 51 -5.83 4.29 13.15
C PRO A 51 -6.23 5.69 12.66
N ARG A 52 -6.93 6.45 13.51
CA ARG A 52 -7.37 7.83 13.22
C ARG A 52 -6.26 8.73 12.67
N SER A 53 -5.04 8.59 13.20
CA SER A 53 -3.86 9.34 12.73
C SER A 53 -3.48 8.98 11.29
N THR A 54 -3.61 7.71 10.89
CA THR A 54 -3.40 7.25 9.52
C THR A 54 -4.43 7.85 8.57
N VAL A 55 -5.71 7.80 8.95
CA VAL A 55 -6.80 8.43 8.19
C VAL A 55 -6.52 9.92 8.00
N GLN A 56 -6.17 10.62 9.08
CA GLN A 56 -5.84 12.04 9.03
C GLN A 56 -4.68 12.34 8.06
N MET A 57 -3.60 11.57 8.11
CA MET A 57 -2.44 11.74 7.22
C MET A 57 -2.79 11.48 5.74
N ILE A 58 -3.67 10.52 5.47
CA ILE A 58 -4.16 10.23 4.12
C ILE A 58 -5.02 11.38 3.59
N CYS A 59 -5.94 11.90 4.40
CA CYS A 59 -6.79 13.04 4.03
C CYS A 59 -5.99 14.33 3.84
N GLN A 60 -4.91 14.52 4.59
CA GLN A 60 -4.01 15.68 4.44
C GLN A 60 -2.98 15.51 3.32
N TYR A 61 -3.01 14.39 2.59
CA TYR A 61 -2.05 14.06 1.54
C TYR A 61 -0.58 14.07 2.02
N THR A 62 -0.34 13.93 3.33
CA THR A 62 1.02 13.74 3.87
C THR A 62 1.53 12.32 3.66
N ARG A 63 0.61 11.37 3.46
CA ARG A 63 0.88 9.99 3.03
C ARG A 63 0.11 9.66 1.76
N ARG A 64 0.59 8.66 1.01
CA ARG A 64 -0.05 8.16 -0.23
C ARG A 64 -0.23 9.25 -1.30
N ALA A 65 0.70 10.19 -1.37
CA ALA A 65 0.76 11.28 -2.36
C ALA A 65 2.16 11.33 -3.01
N VAL A 66 2.62 10.19 -3.54
CA VAL A 66 3.94 10.05 -4.15
C VAL A 66 3.79 9.90 -5.66
N THR A 67 4.57 10.65 -6.42
CA THR A 67 4.60 10.57 -7.88
C THR A 67 5.40 9.35 -8.34
N VAL A 68 4.85 8.61 -9.31
CA VAL A 68 5.56 7.51 -9.95
C VAL A 68 6.71 8.05 -10.79
N ALA A 69 7.92 7.59 -10.51
CA ALA A 69 9.12 8.00 -11.26
C ALA A 69 9.47 6.97 -12.35
N ARG A 70 9.30 5.67 -12.05
CA ARG A 70 9.58 4.58 -12.99
C ARG A 70 8.77 3.33 -12.63
N TRP A 71 8.70 2.39 -13.56
CA TRP A 71 8.08 1.09 -13.36
C TRP A 71 9.14 0.00 -13.37
N LYS A 72 9.03 -0.99 -12.47
CA LYS A 72 9.94 -2.13 -12.39
C LYS A 72 9.15 -3.42 -12.60
N VAL A 73 9.67 -4.31 -13.43
CA VAL A 73 9.15 -5.68 -13.55
C VAL A 73 9.90 -6.55 -12.54
N ILE A 74 9.18 -7.23 -11.67
CA ILE A 74 9.74 -8.23 -10.76
C ILE A 74 9.27 -9.60 -11.21
N LEU A 75 10.20 -10.53 -11.36
CA LEU A 75 9.88 -11.94 -11.51
C LEU A 75 9.51 -12.46 -10.11
N ALA A 76 8.27 -12.90 -9.93
CA ALA A 76 7.90 -13.65 -8.75
C ALA A 76 8.58 -15.01 -8.85
N GLU A 77 9.74 -15.14 -8.20
CA GLU A 77 10.36 -16.43 -7.97
C GLU A 77 9.49 -17.20 -6.96
N LEU A 78 9.24 -18.47 -7.28
CA LEU A 78 8.57 -19.43 -6.41
C LEU A 78 9.26 -19.45 -5.03
N PRO A 79 8.53 -19.73 -3.94
CA PRO A 79 9.11 -19.74 -2.60
C PRO A 79 10.27 -20.74 -2.52
N ILE A 80 11.42 -20.28 -2.01
CA ILE A 80 12.63 -21.06 -1.69
C ILE A 80 12.39 -21.90 -0.41
N SER A 81 11.25 -22.58 -0.29
CA SER A 81 10.87 -23.33 0.93
C SER A 81 10.57 -24.80 0.70
N LEU A 82 11.13 -25.38 -0.36
CA LEU A 82 11.23 -26.84 -0.56
C LEU A 82 12.67 -27.20 -0.96
N SER A 83 13.65 -26.73 -0.18
CA SER A 83 14.86 -27.54 0.01
C SER A 83 14.47 -28.63 1.00
N GLU A 84 13.96 -29.73 0.49
CA GLU A 84 14.06 -31.00 1.20
C GLU A 84 15.55 -31.20 1.48
N ASP A 85 15.95 -30.96 2.72
CA ASP A 85 17.19 -31.50 3.25
C ASP A 85 17.03 -33.04 3.25
N HIS A 86 17.34 -33.65 2.11
CA HIS A 86 17.51 -35.09 1.97
C HIS A 86 19.00 -35.37 1.73
N ASP A 87 19.52 -36.25 2.58
CA ASP A 87 20.81 -36.95 2.56
C ASP A 87 22.07 -36.19 3.03
N ASP A 88 22.37 -36.33 4.33
CA ASP A 88 23.48 -37.19 4.82
C ASP A 88 23.30 -37.58 6.31
#